data_AF-A0A967PXK2-F1
#
_entry.id   AF-A0A967PXK2-F1
#
_cell.length_a   1.000
_cell.length_b   1.000
_cell.length_c   1.000
_cell.angle_alpha   90.00
_cell.angle_beta   90.00
_cell.angle_gamma   90.00
#
_symmetry.space_group_name_H-M   'P 1'
#
loop_
_entity.id
_entity.type
_entity.pdbx_description
1 polymer ?
#
loop_
_entity_poly.entity_id
_entity_poly.type
_entity_poly.pdbx_seq_one_letter_code
_entity_poly.pdbx_strand_id
1 'polypeptide(L)' 'AVVYALVTGFVVYGLIVKVVGFRLVDEEEFRGSDLAIHKITAYPEDTVS' A
#
# COMPACT_ATOMS: atom_id res chain seq x y z
N ALA A 1 -11.53 -23.69 14.95
CA ALA A 1 -10.59 -22.55 15.10
C ALA A 1 -10.24 -21.89 13.77
N VAL A 2 -9.74 -22.64 12.76
CA VAL A 2 -9.31 -22.09 11.46
C VAL A 2 -10.41 -21.32 10.73
N VAL A 3 -11.62 -21.89 10.64
CA VAL A 3 -12.76 -21.22 9.96
C VAL A 3 -13.09 -19.88 10.61
N TYR A 4 -13.09 -19.81 11.95
CA TYR A 4 -13.33 -18.56 12.67
C TYR A 4 -12.26 -17.52 12.36
N ALA A 5 -10.97 -17.90 12.37
CA ALA A 5 -9.87 -17.00 12.04
C ALA A 5 -9.94 -16.47 10.60
N LEU A 6 -10.34 -17.31 9.64
CA LEU A 6 -10.54 -16.88 8.25
C LEU A 6 -11.70 -15.90 8.13
N VAL A 7 -12.82 -16.17 8.78
CA VAL A 7 -14.00 -15.29 8.74
C VAL A 7 -13.69 -13.94 9.39
N THR A 8 -13.09 -13.93 10.58
CA THR A 8 -12.78 -12.67 11.27
C THR A 8 -11.70 -11.87 10.54
N GLY A 9 -10.63 -12.52 10.08
CA GLY A 9 -9.60 -11.88 9.28
C GLY A 9 -10.16 -11.27 7.99
N PHE A 10 -11.02 -12.01 7.28
CA PHE A 10 -11.66 -11.52 6.06
C PHE A 10 -12.58 -10.32 6.32
N VAL A 11 -13.41 -10.38 7.37
CA VAL A 11 -14.33 -9.29 7.74
C VAL A 11 -13.56 -8.03 8.12
N VAL A 12 -12.53 -8.15 8.95
CA VAL A 12 -11.71 -7.00 9.39
C VAL A 12 -10.97 -6.40 8.20
N TYR A 13 -10.30 -7.23 7.39
CA TYR A 13 -9.61 -6.77 6.19
C TYR A 13 -10.56 -6.07 5.22
N GLY A 14 -11.73 -6.66 4.95
CA GLY A 14 -12.72 -6.08 4.05
C GLY A 14 -13.26 -4.73 4.52
N LEU A 15 -13.45 -4.55 5.83
CA LEU A 15 -13.83 -3.26 6.41
C LEU A 15 -12.74 -2.19 6.21
N ILE A 16 -11.49 -2.54 6.47
CA ILE A 16 -10.35 -1.62 6.30
C ILE A 16 -10.24 -1.17 4.83
N VAL A 17 -10.33 -2.11 3.88
CA VAL A 17 -10.29 -1.80 2.44
C VAL A 17 -11.37 -0.80 2.06
N LYS A 18 -12.61 -1.01 2.53
CA LYS A 18 -13.75 -0.16 2.13
C LYS A 18 -13.76 1.23 2.75
N VAL A 19 -13.28 1.36 3.99
CA VAL A 19 -13.31 2.64 4.72
C VAL A 19 -12.07 3.48 4.45
N VAL A 20 -10.89 2.85 4.44
CA VAL A 20 -9.62 3.57 4.36
C VAL A 20 -9.06 3.56 2.94
N GLY A 21 -9.12 2.42 2.24
CA GLY A 21 -8.42 2.24 0.97
C GLY A 21 -6.91 2.30 1.15
N PHE A 22 -6.23 1.16 1.29
CA PHE A 22 -4.78 1.13 1.58
C PHE A 22 -3.88 0.89 0.36
N ARG A 23 -4.46 0.62 -0.82
CA ARG A 23 -3.70 0.35 -2.04
C ARG A 23 -3.55 1.63 -2.87
N LEU A 24 -2.36 1.83 -3.41
CA LEU A 24 -2.05 2.92 -4.35
C LEU A 24 -2.86 2.74 -5.65
N VAL A 25 -3.14 3.84 -6.35
CA VAL A 25 -3.70 3.74 -7.71
C VAL A 25 -2.64 3.20 -8.66
N ASP A 26 -3.06 2.59 -9.78
CA ASP A 26 -2.14 1.90 -10.70
C ASP A 26 -0.95 2.75 -11.15
N GLU A 27 -1.17 4.04 -11.40
CA GLU A 27 -0.11 4.98 -11.80
C GLU A 27 0.89 5.26 -10.65
N GLU A 28 0.39 5.37 -9.42
CA GLU A 28 1.22 5.55 -8.23
C GLU A 28 1.99 4.27 -7.85
N GLU A 29 1.35 3.11 -8.02
CA GLU A 29 1.98 1.80 -7.84
C GLU A 29 3.11 1.60 -8.86
N PHE A 30 2.89 2.00 -10.11
CA PHE A 30 3.92 1.97 -11.17
C PHE A 30 5.11 2.88 -10.89
N ARG A 31 4.86 4.10 -10.37
CA ARG A 31 5.91 5.05 -10.01
C ARG A 31 6.71 4.65 -8.76
N GLY A 32 6.19 3.74 -7.96
CA GLY A 32 6.78 3.26 -6.71
C GLY A 32 6.35 4.06 -5.48
N SER A 33 6.17 3.37 -4.35
CA SER A 33 5.68 3.95 -3.09
C SER A 33 6.57 5.06 -2.53
N ASP A 34 7.88 4.97 -2.76
CA ASP A 34 8.86 5.93 -2.26
C ASP A 34 8.67 7.28 -2.95
N LEU A 35 8.37 7.27 -4.25
CA LEU A 35 8.09 8.49 -5.00
C LEU A 35 6.63 8.94 -4.82
N ALA A 36 5.67 8.01 -4.79
CA ALA A 36 4.24 8.30 -4.73
C ALA A 36 3.80 8.86 -3.35
N ILE A 37 4.30 8.27 -2.25
CA ILE A 37 3.93 8.67 -0.89
C ILE A 37 5.01 9.56 -0.28
N HIS A 38 6.27 9.10 -0.31
CA HIS A 38 7.35 9.71 0.46
C HIS A 38 8.12 10.80 -0.30
N LYS A 39 7.91 10.91 -1.62
CA LYS A 39 8.59 11.87 -2.52
C LYS A 39 10.13 11.77 -2.48
N ILE A 40 10.64 10.56 -2.26
CA ILE A 40 12.08 10.28 -2.22
C ILE A 40 12.42 9.39 -3.43
N THR A 41 13.54 9.70 -4.08
CA THR A 41 14.08 8.85 -5.15
C THR A 41 14.84 7.68 -4.53
N ALA A 42 14.78 6.50 -5.17
CA ALA A 42 15.52 5.33 -4.69
C ALA A 42 17.04 5.56 -4.67
N TYR A 43 17.53 6.42 -5.57
CA TYR A 43 18.94 6.77 -5.74
C TYR A 43 19.11 8.30 -5.56
N PRO A 44 19.40 8.78 -4.34
CA PRO A 44 19.60 10.20 -4.08
C PRO A 44 20.86 10.77 -4.77
N GLU A 45 21.85 9.93 -5.07
CA GLU A 45 23.07 10.29 -5.79
C GLU A 45 22.81 10.80 -7.22
N ASP A 46 21.80 10.27 -7.90
CA ASP A 46 21.44 10.67 -9.27
C ASP A 46 20.85 12.09 -9.34
N THR A 47 20.34 12.59 -8.21
CA THR A 47 19.75 13.94 -8.09
C THR A 47 20.76 15.05 -7.80
N VAL A 48 22.01 14.71 -7.44
CA VAL A 48 23.05 15.69 -7.02
C VAL A 48 24.14 15.86 -8.09
N SER A 49 23.90 15.38 -9.31
CA SER A 49 24.76 15.63 -10.48
C SER A 49 24.63 17.05 -11.04
#